data_AF-A0A1I4U9F2-F1
#
_entry.id   AF-A0A1I4U9F2-F1
#
_cell.length_a   1.000
_cell.length_b   1.000
_cell.length_c   1.000
_cell.angle_alpha   90.00
_cell.angle_beta   90.00
_cell.angle_gamma   90.00
#
_symmetry.space_group_name_H-M   'P 1'
#
loop_
_entity.id
_entity.type
_entity.pdbx_description
1 polymer ?
#
loop_
_entity_poly.entity_id
_entity_poly.type
_entity_poly.pdbx_seq_one_letter_code
_entity_poly.pdbx_strand_id
1 'polypeptide(L)'
;MDESEKPARVETAVTEAQSEANQTGVSPEPASYDGQPIVPTKIYARRPLNEEREKAPAATYAKADPASVATPDRDRFYEVGYRGTLRRMVDHVIEIEGPLYFDVLVDRIARAHGFMRSGETVQKIIASSLGRNRFPTTKDGEREIVWPQDAMAESAPYRGAGGRDHIDIPLPELASLAATLRSEEDEDIIRGMQEHFGLGRLAASTRERFEAAVATAG
;
A
#
# COMPACT_ATOMS: atom_id res chain seq x y z
N MET A 1 5.35 -37.15 -49.50
CA MET A 1 6.34 -38.01 -48.84
C MET A 1 6.35 -37.56 -47.39
N ASP A 2 5.36 -37.92 -46.56
CA ASP A 2 4.83 -39.27 -46.28
C ASP A 2 5.98 -40.13 -45.72
N GLU A 3 5.96 -40.70 -44.51
CA GLU A 3 4.88 -41.25 -43.69
C GLU A 3 5.41 -41.46 -42.24
N SER A 4 4.52 -41.42 -41.25
CA SER A 4 4.37 -42.19 -39.97
C SER A 4 5.60 -42.70 -39.17
N GLU A 5 5.58 -42.90 -37.84
CA GLU A 5 4.52 -43.43 -36.99
C GLU A 5 4.90 -43.33 -35.49
N LYS A 6 3.89 -43.32 -34.61
CA LYS A 6 3.96 -43.40 -33.14
C LYS A 6 3.25 -44.71 -32.71
N PRO A 7 3.67 -45.41 -31.65
CA PRO A 7 2.84 -45.56 -30.43
C PRO A 7 3.68 -45.63 -29.11
N ALA A 8 3.26 -45.16 -27.91
CA ALA A 8 2.30 -45.71 -26.91
C ALA A 8 2.63 -47.17 -26.50
N ARG A 9 2.66 -47.69 -25.25
CA ARG A 9 2.25 -47.37 -23.85
C ARG A 9 2.74 -48.62 -23.01
N VAL A 10 3.11 -48.63 -21.72
CA VAL A 10 2.29 -48.87 -20.48
C VAL A 10 3.24 -49.32 -19.34
N GLU A 11 2.91 -48.86 -18.13
CA GLU A 11 3.20 -49.28 -16.73
C GLU A 11 3.84 -50.64 -16.40
N THR A 12 4.63 -50.64 -15.32
CA THR A 12 4.45 -51.34 -13.99
C THR A 12 5.84 -51.42 -13.32
N ALA A 13 6.07 -51.58 -12.01
CA ALA A 13 5.45 -51.35 -10.71
C ALA A 13 6.43 -52.01 -9.70
N VAL A 14 6.54 -51.51 -8.44
CA VAL A 14 6.79 -52.32 -7.21
C VAL A 14 8.23 -52.89 -7.06
N THR A 15 8.95 -52.97 -5.94
CA THR A 15 8.80 -52.65 -4.50
C THR A 15 10.07 -53.13 -3.77
N GLU A 16 10.36 -52.50 -2.61
CA GLU A 16 11.09 -52.96 -1.40
C GLU A 16 12.45 -53.69 -1.51
N ALA A 17 13.49 -53.12 -0.89
CA ALA A 17 14.04 -53.50 0.43
C ALA A 17 15.24 -54.47 0.26
N GLN A 18 16.26 -54.55 1.12
CA GLN A 18 16.38 -54.25 2.54
C GLN A 18 17.88 -54.40 2.92
N SER A 19 18.33 -53.64 3.93
CA SER A 19 19.29 -54.03 5.02
C SER A 19 20.72 -54.52 4.67
N GLU A 20 21.77 -54.45 5.50
CA GLU A 20 21.97 -54.57 6.95
C GLU A 20 23.29 -53.87 7.40
N ALA A 21 23.43 -53.78 8.74
CA ALA A 21 24.67 -53.90 9.54
C ALA A 21 25.21 -52.62 10.21
N ASN A 22 25.59 -52.56 11.49
CA ASN A 22 25.49 -53.46 12.65
C ASN A 22 26.16 -52.78 13.90
N GLN A 23 25.66 -53.06 15.11
CA GLN A 23 26.34 -53.09 16.44
C GLN A 23 26.91 -51.77 17.05
N THR A 24 26.88 -51.52 18.37
CA THR A 24 26.86 -52.38 19.58
C THR A 24 26.29 -51.59 20.79
N GLY A 25 25.44 -52.19 21.65
CA GLY A 25 25.70 -52.50 23.09
C GLY A 25 25.52 -51.29 24.03
N VAL A 26 24.71 -51.26 25.10
CA VAL A 26 24.54 -52.22 26.21
C VAL A 26 23.24 -51.86 26.97
N SER A 27 22.53 -52.86 27.50
CA SER A 27 21.52 -52.73 28.58
C SER A 27 21.88 -53.71 29.70
N PRO A 28 21.62 -53.42 31.00
CA PRO A 28 20.40 -53.97 31.64
C PRO A 28 19.73 -52.98 32.64
N GLU A 29 18.40 -52.79 32.58
CA GLU A 29 17.32 -53.36 33.44
C GLU A 29 17.04 -52.56 34.75
N PRO A 30 15.87 -52.70 35.43
CA PRO A 30 14.78 -51.73 35.35
C PRO A 30 14.38 -51.19 36.74
N ALA A 31 13.87 -49.95 36.79
CA ALA A 31 13.13 -49.47 37.95
C ALA A 31 11.81 -48.89 37.47
N SER A 32 10.75 -49.63 37.78
CA SER A 32 9.36 -49.30 37.55
C SER A 32 9.02 -47.88 37.99
N TYR A 33 8.32 -47.13 37.14
CA TYR A 33 7.46 -46.06 37.60
C TYR A 33 6.24 -45.92 36.69
N ASP A 34 5.09 -46.19 37.31
CA ASP A 34 3.71 -45.85 37.02
C ASP A 34 3.30 -45.37 35.63
N GLY A 35 2.33 -46.09 35.08
CA GLY A 35 1.62 -45.73 33.86
C GLY A 35 0.84 -44.42 34.00
N GLN A 36 1.04 -43.54 33.01
CA GLN A 36 0.04 -42.56 32.59
C GLN A 36 -0.20 -42.71 31.09
N PRO A 37 -1.46 -42.71 30.63
CA PRO A 37 -1.76 -42.88 29.21
C PRO A 37 -1.28 -41.65 28.42
N ILE A 38 -0.50 -41.90 27.37
CA ILE A 38 -0.15 -40.91 26.34
C ILE A 38 -1.43 -40.44 25.63
N VAL A 39 -1.94 -39.27 26.03
CA VAL A 39 -3.00 -38.58 25.29
C VAL A 39 -2.40 -38.00 24.00
N PRO A 40 -2.92 -38.32 22.80
CA PRO A 40 -2.42 -37.72 21.58
C PRO A 40 -2.79 -36.24 21.58
N THR A 41 -1.78 -35.37 21.67
CA THR A 41 -1.93 -33.92 21.51
C THR A 41 -2.51 -33.66 20.13
N LYS A 42 -3.76 -33.19 20.08
CA LYS A 42 -4.35 -32.62 18.86
C LYS A 42 -3.52 -31.40 18.49
N ILE A 43 -2.76 -31.53 17.41
CA ILE A 43 -2.07 -30.42 16.75
C ILE A 43 -3.17 -29.53 16.16
N TYR A 44 -3.55 -28.48 16.89
CA TYR A 44 -4.36 -27.42 16.30
C TYR A 44 -3.44 -26.58 15.41
N ALA A 45 -3.85 -26.42 14.15
CA ALA A 45 -3.20 -25.49 13.24
C ALA A 45 -3.11 -24.12 13.92
N ARG A 46 -1.87 -23.67 14.13
CA ARG A 46 -1.55 -22.34 14.61
C ARG A 46 -2.17 -21.37 13.60
N ARG A 47 -3.29 -20.74 13.96
CA ARG A 47 -3.82 -19.55 13.29
C ARG A 47 -2.61 -18.61 13.16
N PRO A 48 -2.26 -18.11 11.96
CA PRO A 48 -1.27 -17.05 11.92
C PRO A 48 -1.85 -15.98 12.84
N LEU A 49 -1.10 -15.66 13.90
CA LEU A 49 -1.31 -14.43 14.64
C LEU A 49 -1.48 -13.41 13.53
N ASN A 50 -2.68 -12.80 13.49
CA ASN A 50 -2.85 -11.57 12.77
C ASN A 50 -1.73 -10.71 13.33
N GLU A 51 -0.64 -10.62 12.59
CA GLU A 51 0.42 -9.70 12.86
C GLU A 51 -0.33 -8.39 12.87
N GLU A 52 -0.64 -7.93 14.07
CA GLU A 52 -0.75 -6.53 14.39
C GLU A 52 0.55 -5.96 13.84
N ARG A 53 0.57 -5.71 12.52
CA ARG A 53 1.63 -5.01 11.81
C ARG A 53 1.84 -3.82 12.71
N GLU A 54 2.96 -3.83 13.42
CA GLU A 54 3.29 -2.80 14.39
C GLU A 54 2.98 -1.50 13.67
N LYS A 55 1.92 -0.86 14.14
CA LYS A 55 1.33 0.29 13.47
C LYS A 55 2.38 1.35 13.66
N ALA A 56 3.32 1.44 12.72
CA ALA A 56 4.36 2.44 12.72
C ALA A 56 3.64 3.75 13.03
N PRO A 57 4.12 4.53 14.02
CA PRO A 57 3.43 5.76 14.41
C PRO A 57 3.14 6.52 13.13
N ALA A 58 1.86 6.80 12.87
CA ALA A 58 1.43 7.41 11.63
C ALA A 58 2.24 8.68 11.43
N ALA A 59 3.20 8.64 10.49
CA ALA A 59 4.12 9.74 10.28
C ALA A 59 3.28 10.98 9.98
N THR A 60 3.50 12.07 10.71
CA THR A 60 2.81 13.33 10.44
C THR A 60 3.07 13.75 8.99
N TYR A 61 2.03 14.19 8.30
CA TYR A 61 2.14 14.59 6.91
C TYR A 61 3.16 15.73 6.78
N ALA A 62 4.12 15.54 5.89
CA ALA A 62 5.12 16.52 5.53
C ALA A 62 5.04 16.77 4.02
N LYS A 63 5.01 18.04 3.64
CA LYS A 63 5.08 18.43 2.24
C LYS A 63 6.50 18.25 1.73
N ALA A 64 6.67 17.50 0.65
CA ALA A 64 7.96 17.25 0.03
C ALA A 64 8.48 18.51 -0.66
N ASP A 65 9.81 18.65 -0.66
CA ASP A 65 10.51 19.64 -1.46
C ASP A 65 11.23 18.95 -2.63
N PRO A 66 10.72 19.04 -3.87
CA PRO A 66 11.38 18.50 -5.05
C PRO A 66 12.81 19.02 -5.24
N ALA A 67 13.11 20.24 -4.76
CA ALA A 67 14.43 20.84 -4.89
C ALA A 67 15.50 20.14 -4.03
N SER A 68 15.08 19.36 -3.03
CA SER A 68 15.99 18.64 -2.13
C SER A 68 16.77 17.50 -2.81
N VAL A 69 16.20 16.91 -3.88
CA VAL A 69 16.82 15.79 -4.61
C VAL A 69 17.44 16.20 -5.94
N ALA A 70 17.03 17.35 -6.50
CA ALA A 70 17.57 17.88 -7.75
C ALA A 70 17.25 19.37 -7.90
N THR A 71 18.08 20.13 -8.60
CA THR A 71 17.81 21.54 -8.89
C THR A 71 16.73 21.68 -9.97
N PRO A 72 15.58 22.34 -9.69
CA PRO A 72 14.57 22.61 -10.69
C PRO A 72 15.05 23.60 -11.74
N ASP A 73 14.90 23.23 -13.02
CA ASP A 73 15.23 24.06 -14.17
C ASP A 73 14.01 24.13 -15.10
N ARG A 74 13.40 25.32 -15.15
CA ARG A 74 12.18 25.57 -15.92
C ARG A 74 12.43 25.51 -17.42
N ASP A 75 13.56 26.01 -17.89
CA ASP A 75 13.85 26.14 -19.33
C ASP A 75 14.07 24.75 -19.94
N ARG A 76 14.65 23.85 -19.14
CA ARG A 76 14.90 22.46 -19.54
C ARG A 76 13.72 21.52 -19.33
N PHE A 77 12.61 21.98 -18.75
CA PHE A 77 11.47 21.14 -18.38
C PHE A 77 10.94 20.27 -19.54
N TYR A 78 10.99 20.81 -20.75
CA TYR A 78 10.48 20.14 -21.95
C TYR A 78 11.53 19.23 -22.62
N GLU A 79 12.79 19.29 -22.22
CA GLU A 79 13.88 18.52 -22.84
C GLU A 79 13.78 17.03 -22.48
N VAL A 80 14.17 16.17 -23.43
CA VAL A 80 14.27 14.72 -23.20
C VAL A 80 15.39 14.41 -22.19
N GLY A 81 16.49 15.15 -22.24
CA GLY A 81 17.60 15.01 -21.29
C GLY A 81 17.23 15.33 -19.84
N TYR A 82 16.15 16.08 -19.62
CA TYR A 82 15.72 16.48 -18.28
C TYR A 82 14.76 15.48 -17.61
N ARG A 83 14.28 14.47 -18.34
CA ARG A 83 13.29 13.50 -17.82
C ARG A 83 13.82 12.67 -16.64
N GLY A 84 15.13 12.41 -16.58
CA GLY A 84 15.75 11.75 -15.42
C GLY A 84 15.66 12.59 -14.15
N THR A 85 15.79 13.91 -14.26
CA THR A 85 15.62 14.83 -13.12
C THR A 85 14.16 14.89 -12.68
N LEU A 86 13.22 15.04 -13.61
CA LEU A 86 11.79 15.02 -13.29
C LEU A 86 11.37 13.72 -12.61
N ARG A 87 11.88 12.58 -13.08
CA ARG A 87 11.61 11.28 -12.45
C ARG A 87 12.05 11.26 -10.99
N ARG A 88 13.29 11.68 -10.69
CA ARG A 88 13.79 11.72 -9.30
C ARG A 88 12.94 12.61 -8.40
N MET A 89 12.50 13.77 -8.90
CA MET A 89 11.61 14.66 -8.16
C MET A 89 10.23 14.05 -7.93
N VAL A 90 9.63 13.41 -8.94
CA VAL A 90 8.34 12.73 -8.82
C VAL A 90 8.41 11.59 -7.80
N ASP A 91 9.46 10.76 -7.89
CA ASP A 91 9.67 9.65 -6.97
C ASP A 91 9.76 10.15 -5.51
N HIS A 92 10.57 11.20 -5.29
CA HIS A 92 10.72 11.81 -3.97
C HIS A 92 9.40 12.34 -3.41
N VAL A 93 8.58 13.03 -4.21
CA VAL A 93 7.28 13.53 -3.74
C VAL A 93 6.35 12.38 -3.37
N ILE A 94 6.30 11.31 -4.16
CA ILE A 94 5.42 10.16 -3.89
C ILE A 94 5.88 9.40 -2.64
N GLU A 95 7.18 9.23 -2.44
CA GLU A 95 7.73 8.55 -1.25
C GLU A 95 7.39 9.28 0.05
N ILE A 96 7.41 10.62 0.04
CA ILE A 96 7.17 11.43 1.23
C ILE A 96 5.68 11.72 1.46
N GLU A 97 4.96 12.09 0.40
CA GLU A 97 3.58 12.55 0.50
C GLU A 97 2.54 11.48 0.17
N GLY A 98 2.93 10.38 -0.47
CA GLY A 98 2.01 9.34 -0.91
C GLY A 98 1.28 8.65 0.27
N PRO A 99 -0.01 8.29 0.13
CA PRO A 99 -0.84 8.53 -1.05
C PRO A 99 -1.20 10.00 -1.24
N LEU A 100 -1.20 10.44 -2.49
CA LEU A 100 -1.60 11.79 -2.89
C LEU A 100 -2.29 11.76 -4.26
N TYR A 101 -3.03 12.81 -4.58
CA TYR A 101 -3.61 12.92 -5.91
C TYR A 101 -2.58 13.26 -6.97
N PHE A 102 -2.80 12.76 -8.18
CA PHE A 102 -1.94 13.06 -9.33
C PHE A 102 -1.90 14.55 -9.68
N ASP A 103 -3.02 15.27 -9.54
CA ASP A 103 -3.06 16.72 -9.76
C ASP A 103 -2.27 17.51 -8.69
N VAL A 104 -2.31 17.07 -7.43
CA VAL A 104 -1.47 17.62 -6.34
C VAL A 104 0.01 17.36 -6.61
N LEU A 105 0.37 16.15 -7.08
CA LEU A 105 1.72 15.83 -7.53
C LEU A 105 2.16 16.77 -8.66
N VAL A 106 1.29 16.99 -9.65
CA VAL A 106 1.56 17.91 -10.76
C VAL A 106 1.81 19.32 -10.26
N ASP A 107 0.95 19.86 -9.40
CA ASP A 107 1.14 21.21 -8.84
C ASP A 107 2.44 21.30 -8.04
N ARG A 108 2.77 20.28 -7.24
CA ARG A 108 4.02 20.25 -6.46
C ARG A 108 5.25 20.39 -7.36
N ILE A 109 5.33 19.57 -8.42
CA ILE A 109 6.46 19.61 -9.35
C ILE A 109 6.45 20.91 -10.16
N ALA A 110 5.28 21.37 -10.63
CA ALA A 110 5.19 22.57 -11.44
C ALA A 110 5.61 23.84 -10.67
N ARG A 111 5.17 23.97 -9.40
CA ARG A 111 5.54 25.07 -8.51
C ARG A 111 7.03 25.11 -8.22
N ALA A 112 7.66 23.94 -8.03
CA ALA A 112 9.11 23.85 -7.87
C ALA A 112 9.88 24.40 -9.08
N HIS A 113 9.29 24.33 -10.28
CA HIS A 113 9.85 24.89 -11.52
C HIS A 113 9.36 26.32 -11.82
N GLY A 114 8.68 26.98 -10.88
CA GLY A 114 8.21 28.35 -11.05
C GLY A 114 7.07 28.50 -12.06
N PHE A 115 6.34 27.43 -12.39
CA PHE A 115 5.10 27.55 -13.15
C PHE A 115 3.99 28.10 -12.26
N MET A 116 3.27 29.11 -12.75
CA MET A 116 2.08 29.63 -12.06
C MET A 116 0.83 28.77 -12.31
N ARG A 117 0.80 28.03 -13.43
CA ARG A 117 -0.29 27.14 -13.83
C ARG A 117 0.27 25.89 -14.49
N SER A 118 -0.33 24.75 -14.19
CA SER A 118 0.02 23.45 -14.77
C SER A 118 -0.94 23.11 -15.91
N GLY A 119 -0.63 23.62 -17.11
CA GLY A 119 -1.39 23.28 -18.31
C GLY A 119 -1.24 21.80 -18.71
N GLU A 120 -2.04 21.37 -19.70
CA GLU A 120 -2.09 19.98 -20.17
C GLU A 120 -0.71 19.41 -20.56
N THR A 121 0.17 20.23 -21.16
CA THR A 121 1.53 19.81 -21.52
C THR A 121 2.38 19.49 -20.28
N VAL A 122 2.29 20.29 -19.22
CA VAL A 122 3.02 20.07 -17.97
C VAL A 122 2.54 18.78 -17.31
N GLN A 123 1.22 18.60 -17.24
CA GLN A 123 0.59 17.37 -16.75
C GLN A 123 1.08 16.14 -17.52
N LYS A 124 1.08 16.18 -18.86
CA LYS A 124 1.54 15.08 -19.72
C LYS A 124 3.01 14.72 -19.50
N ILE A 125 3.87 15.71 -19.31
CA ILE A 125 5.30 15.49 -19.05
C ILE A 125 5.52 14.84 -17.68
N ILE A 126 4.78 15.29 -16.66
CA ILE A 126 4.85 14.71 -15.31
C ILE A 126 4.27 13.29 -15.31
N ALA A 127 3.14 13.05 -15.99
CA ALA A 127 2.57 11.72 -16.18
C ALA A 127 3.56 10.76 -16.89
N SER A 128 4.25 11.27 -17.91
CA SER A 128 5.30 10.51 -18.61
C SER A 128 6.50 10.19 -17.71
N SER A 129 6.81 11.09 -16.76
CA SER A 129 7.92 10.93 -15.81
C SER A 129 7.56 9.97 -14.67
N LEU A 130 6.31 9.98 -14.22
CA LEU A 130 5.73 8.98 -13.32
C LEU A 130 5.91 7.58 -13.90
N GLY A 131 5.65 7.42 -15.20
CA GLY A 131 5.84 6.18 -15.94
C GLY A 131 4.72 5.16 -15.67
N ARG A 132 4.64 4.13 -16.53
CA ARG A 132 3.64 3.07 -16.40
C ARG A 132 4.07 2.06 -15.34
N ASN A 133 3.16 1.66 -14.46
CA ASN A 133 3.32 0.60 -13.46
C ASN A 133 4.49 0.78 -12.48
N ARG A 134 4.99 2.01 -12.29
CA ARG A 134 6.05 2.30 -11.31
C ARG A 134 5.51 2.48 -9.90
N PHE A 135 4.26 2.95 -9.80
CA PHE A 135 3.57 3.20 -8.55
C PHE A 135 2.16 2.61 -8.66
N PRO A 136 1.62 2.00 -7.59
CA PRO A 136 0.22 1.64 -7.55
C PRO A 136 -0.64 2.90 -7.71
N THR A 137 -1.77 2.76 -8.40
CA THR A 137 -2.74 3.85 -8.59
C THR A 137 -4.14 3.36 -8.33
N THR A 138 -4.96 4.21 -7.71
CA THR A 138 -6.39 3.96 -7.50
C THR A 138 -7.20 5.21 -7.88
N LYS A 139 -8.52 5.07 -7.91
CA LYS A 139 -9.44 6.18 -8.18
C LYS A 139 -10.19 6.59 -6.91
N ASP A 140 -10.44 7.89 -6.80
CA ASP A 140 -11.30 8.51 -5.80
C ASP A 140 -12.18 9.51 -6.55
N GLY A 141 -13.37 9.04 -6.93
CA GLY A 141 -14.18 9.67 -7.96
C GLY A 141 -13.41 9.78 -9.27
N GLU A 142 -13.37 11.00 -9.82
CA GLU A 142 -12.65 11.32 -11.06
C GLU A 142 -11.14 11.53 -10.85
N ARG A 143 -10.68 11.63 -9.61
CA ARG A 143 -9.26 11.89 -9.30
C ARG A 143 -8.49 10.59 -9.17
N GLU A 144 -7.23 10.64 -9.57
CA GLU A 144 -6.29 9.53 -9.45
C GLU A 144 -5.42 9.70 -8.22
N ILE A 145 -5.32 8.66 -7.40
CA ILE A 145 -4.42 8.59 -6.26
C ILE A 145 -3.18 7.81 -6.69
N VAL A 146 -2.01 8.38 -6.43
CA VAL A 146 -0.71 7.74 -6.60
C VAL A 146 -0.19 7.30 -5.25
N TRP A 147 0.22 6.04 -5.13
CA TRP A 147 0.65 5.42 -3.89
C TRP A 147 2.18 5.22 -3.88
N PRO A 148 2.83 5.24 -2.70
CA PRO A 148 4.19 4.75 -2.56
C PRO A 148 4.32 3.30 -3.05
N GLN A 149 5.48 2.90 -3.54
CA GLN A 149 5.67 1.59 -4.19
C GLN A 149 5.31 0.41 -3.27
N ASP A 150 5.64 0.52 -1.99
CA ASP A 150 5.41 -0.53 -1.00
C ASP A 150 4.05 -0.42 -0.28
N ALA A 151 3.22 0.55 -0.65
CA ALA A 151 1.93 0.76 -0.02
C ALA A 151 0.87 -0.20 -0.56
N MET A 152 0.04 -0.73 0.34
CA MET A 152 -1.19 -1.43 -0.05
C MET A 152 -2.22 -0.39 -0.47
N ALA A 153 -2.60 -0.41 -1.75
CA ALA A 153 -3.48 0.58 -2.38
C ALA A 153 -4.96 0.42 -1.98
N GLU A 154 -5.22 0.27 -0.69
CA GLU A 154 -6.54 -0.01 -0.10
C GLU A 154 -6.80 0.89 1.12
N SER A 155 -5.78 1.15 1.94
CA SER A 155 -5.90 1.99 3.13
C SER A 155 -4.63 2.79 3.38
N ALA A 156 -4.79 3.96 3.97
CA ALA A 156 -3.67 4.78 4.41
C ALA A 156 -4.01 5.47 5.73
N PRO A 157 -3.08 5.52 6.71
CA PRO A 157 -3.33 6.20 7.96
C PRO A 157 -3.57 7.68 7.73
N TYR A 158 -4.45 8.30 8.54
CA TYR A 158 -4.59 9.75 8.54
C TYR A 158 -3.34 10.37 9.16
N ARG A 159 -2.61 11.17 8.38
CA ARG A 159 -1.33 11.77 8.78
C ARG A 159 -1.46 13.21 9.28
N GLY A 160 -2.69 13.68 9.50
CA GLY A 160 -2.95 15.10 9.72
C GLY A 160 -3.08 15.90 8.42
N ALA A 161 -3.72 17.06 8.52
CA ALA A 161 -3.89 17.94 7.37
C ALA A 161 -2.54 18.50 6.90
N GLY A 162 -1.66 18.90 7.83
CA GLY A 162 -0.32 19.41 7.53
C GLY A 162 -0.34 20.58 6.52
N GLY A 163 -1.34 21.45 6.64
CA GLY A 163 -1.57 22.58 5.73
C GLY A 163 -2.30 22.25 4.43
N ARG A 164 -2.67 20.98 4.19
CA ARG A 164 -3.58 20.61 3.10
C ARG A 164 -5.02 20.99 3.45
N ASP A 165 -5.77 21.37 2.43
CA ASP A 165 -7.23 21.43 2.49
C ASP A 165 -7.80 20.00 2.53
N HIS A 166 -8.97 19.78 3.14
CA HIS A 166 -9.61 18.47 3.19
C HIS A 166 -9.90 17.91 1.80
N ILE A 167 -10.10 18.76 0.79
CA ILE A 167 -10.30 18.33 -0.60
C ILE A 167 -9.05 17.67 -1.20
N ASP A 168 -7.86 18.00 -0.71
CA ASP A 168 -6.59 17.44 -1.18
C ASP A 168 -6.11 16.23 -0.36
N ILE A 169 -6.96 15.74 0.55
CA ILE A 169 -6.72 14.53 1.32
C ILE A 169 -7.45 13.36 0.64
N PRO A 170 -6.73 12.33 0.17
CA PRO A 170 -7.32 11.15 -0.45
C PRO A 170 -8.36 10.45 0.44
N LEU A 171 -9.40 9.90 -0.18
CA LEU A 171 -10.49 9.21 0.55
C LEU A 171 -9.98 8.14 1.54
N PRO A 172 -8.96 7.32 1.23
CA PRO A 172 -8.43 6.35 2.19
C PRO A 172 -7.83 6.98 3.47
N GLU A 173 -7.22 8.17 3.37
CA GLU A 173 -6.76 8.89 4.57
C GLU A 173 -7.94 9.48 5.35
N LEU A 174 -8.98 9.98 4.66
CA LEU A 174 -10.21 10.46 5.32
C LEU A 174 -10.97 9.33 6.02
N ALA A 175 -11.03 8.14 5.41
CA ALA A 175 -11.63 6.96 6.02
C ALA A 175 -10.88 6.57 7.30
N SER A 176 -9.55 6.64 7.30
CA SER A 176 -8.77 6.45 8.52
C SER A 176 -9.06 7.50 9.60
N LEU A 177 -9.31 8.76 9.24
CA LEU A 177 -9.75 9.78 10.20
C LEU A 177 -11.12 9.42 10.78
N ALA A 178 -12.10 9.08 9.93
CA ALA A 178 -13.43 8.65 10.36
C ALA A 178 -13.34 7.46 11.35
N ALA A 179 -12.50 6.47 11.05
CA ALA A 179 -12.25 5.32 11.92
C ALA A 179 -11.62 5.67 13.29
N THR A 180 -10.97 6.84 13.42
CA THR A 180 -10.43 7.32 14.71
C THR A 180 -11.47 8.06 15.55
N LEU A 181 -12.47 8.66 14.92
CA LEU A 181 -13.51 9.43 15.61
C LEU A 181 -14.57 8.54 16.26
N ARG A 182 -14.86 7.36 15.67
CA ARG A 182 -15.75 6.29 16.17
C ARG A 182 -17.02 6.76 16.90
N SER A 183 -18.17 6.62 16.23
CA SER A 183 -19.50 6.74 16.85
C SER A 183 -20.41 5.63 16.36
N GLU A 184 -21.51 5.38 17.06
CA GLU A 184 -22.61 4.52 16.61
C GLU A 184 -23.42 5.20 15.49
N GLU A 185 -23.40 6.54 15.45
CA GLU A 185 -24.11 7.34 14.45
C GLU A 185 -23.13 7.95 13.45
N ASP A 186 -23.30 7.66 12.16
CA ASP A 186 -22.47 8.21 11.08
C ASP A 186 -22.46 9.75 11.09
N GLU A 187 -23.59 10.38 11.42
CA GLU A 187 -23.71 11.85 11.48
C GLU A 187 -22.79 12.47 12.55
N ASP A 188 -22.56 11.78 13.67
CA ASP A 188 -21.61 12.24 14.68
C ASP A 188 -20.16 12.17 14.18
N ILE A 189 -19.83 11.15 13.39
CA ILE A 189 -18.50 11.03 12.76
C ILE A 189 -18.31 12.17 11.76
N ILE A 190 -19.31 12.44 10.92
CA ILE A 190 -19.30 13.54 9.93
C ILE A 190 -19.13 14.89 10.63
N ARG A 191 -19.86 15.13 11.73
CA ARG A 191 -19.70 16.34 12.55
C ARG A 191 -18.30 16.42 13.17
N GLY A 192 -17.76 15.32 13.66
CA GLY A 192 -16.37 15.25 14.16
C GLY A 192 -15.35 15.60 13.08
N MET A 193 -15.53 15.11 11.84
CA MET A 193 -14.69 15.49 10.70
C MET A 193 -14.83 16.98 10.36
N GLN A 194 -16.05 17.51 10.37
CA GLN A 194 -16.32 18.93 10.16
C GLN A 194 -15.58 19.80 11.19
N GLU A 195 -15.67 19.46 12.47
CA GLU A 195 -14.98 20.14 13.57
C GLU A 195 -13.45 20.02 13.43
N HIS A 196 -12.95 18.84 13.07
CA HIS A 196 -11.53 18.57 12.87
C HIS A 196 -10.91 19.45 11.77
N PHE A 197 -11.65 19.72 10.69
CA PHE A 197 -11.22 20.62 9.62
C PHE A 197 -11.63 22.09 9.85
N GLY A 198 -12.26 22.41 10.98
CA GLY A 198 -12.68 23.78 11.32
C GLY A 198 -13.73 24.36 10.37
N LEU A 199 -14.56 23.52 9.76
CA LEU A 199 -15.54 23.93 8.76
C LEU A 199 -16.82 24.44 9.44
N GLY A 200 -17.21 25.69 9.18
CA GLY A 200 -18.42 26.27 9.77
C GLY A 200 -19.71 25.61 9.28
N ARG A 201 -19.85 25.42 7.95
CA ARG A 201 -20.97 24.71 7.31
C ARG A 201 -20.43 23.78 6.25
N LEU A 202 -20.93 22.55 6.20
CA LEU A 202 -20.61 21.61 5.12
C LEU A 202 -21.36 21.99 3.84
N ALA A 203 -20.60 22.22 2.77
CA ALA A 203 -21.14 22.19 1.42
C ALA A 203 -21.58 20.76 1.06
N ALA A 204 -22.57 20.61 0.18
CA ALA A 204 -23.09 19.30 -0.23
C ALA A 204 -21.99 18.33 -0.68
N SER A 205 -21.08 18.80 -1.54
CA SER A 205 -19.96 17.99 -2.03
C SER A 205 -18.96 17.58 -0.95
N THR A 206 -18.75 18.40 0.09
CA THR A 206 -17.88 18.04 1.21
C THR A 206 -18.56 17.02 2.12
N ARG A 207 -19.87 17.18 2.34
CA ARG A 207 -20.68 16.20 3.09
C ARG A 207 -20.67 14.84 2.40
N GLU A 208 -20.99 14.77 1.11
CA GLU A 208 -20.95 13.52 0.33
C GLU A 208 -19.58 12.82 0.44
N ARG A 209 -18.50 13.62 0.44
CA ARG A 209 -17.14 13.11 0.59
C ARG A 209 -16.86 12.54 1.99
N PHE A 210 -17.38 13.16 3.05
CA PHE A 210 -17.25 12.64 4.40
C PHE A 210 -18.13 11.41 4.63
N GLU A 211 -19.34 11.38 4.09
CA GLU A 211 -20.21 10.19 4.08
C GLU A 211 -19.51 9.00 3.40
N ALA A 212 -18.87 9.23 2.24
CA ALA A 212 -18.09 8.20 1.56
C ALA A 212 -16.90 7.71 2.41
N ALA A 213 -16.25 8.61 3.16
CA ALA A 213 -15.15 8.24 4.06
C ALA A 213 -15.64 7.38 5.22
N VAL A 214 -16.78 7.72 5.83
CA VAL A 214 -17.42 6.92 6.89
C VAL A 214 -17.82 5.54 6.37
N ALA A 215 -18.46 5.46 5.21
CA ALA A 215 -18.84 4.20 4.59
C ALA A 215 -17.64 3.30 4.23
N THR A 216 -16.46 3.88 3.98
CA THR A 216 -15.21 3.14 3.72
C THR A 216 -14.52 2.70 5.02
N ALA A 217 -14.80 3.36 6.14
CA ALA A 217 -14.16 3.12 7.43
C ALA A 217 -14.81 1.99 8.25
N GLY A 218 -16.11 1.76 8.04
CA GLY A 218 -16.89 0.68 8.66
C GLY A 218 -16.80 -0.64 7.91
#